data_AF-A0A2N2IH11-F1
#
_entry.id   AF-A0A2N2IH11-F1
#
_cell.length_a   1.000
_cell.length_b   1.000
_cell.length_c   1.000
_cell.angle_alpha   90.00
_cell.angle_beta   90.00
_cell.angle_gamma   90.00
#
_symmetry.space_group_name_H-M   'P 1'
#
loop_
_entity.id
_entity.type
_entity.pdbx_description
1 polymer ?
#
loop_
_entity_poly.entity_id
_entity_poly.type
_entity_poly.pdbx_seq_one_letter_code
_entity_poly.pdbx_strand_id
1 'polypeptide(L)'
;SAPVNACNPLWEQFDRRPDMRTATPGRTTRLAIVGHSLGAMAVSYVQSIDDRVAAVVALDKLNAEASSTGTLFNTPVAAAPIVPAMGIQSEYGFNVAPYFANLGIFNFDGLSSPDQAPDPYREVKTGYNAWKEAGVDTMVIVPRASTHLEYTDIPWVLPASRYGQDVASYYTQAWLAKYLKHDPTADAALLATSFRYLEPAGMSYWRSVTLNRADRLSFYFCSGYDFATLSGTRAVDDDIAGITE
;
A
#
# COMPACT_ATOMS: atom_id res chain seq x y z
N SER A 1 -16.32 -26.49 -5.23
CA SER A 1 -15.50 -25.52 -4.48
C SER A 1 -14.27 -26.24 -3.94
N ALA A 2 -13.09 -25.63 -4.02
CA ALA A 2 -11.90 -26.19 -3.37
C ALA A 2 -12.17 -26.40 -1.87
N PRO A 3 -11.80 -27.54 -1.27
CA PRO A 3 -11.84 -27.72 0.17
C PRO A 3 -10.97 -26.65 0.81
N VAL A 4 -11.60 -25.77 1.57
CA VAL A 4 -10.91 -24.79 2.39
C VAL A 4 -10.17 -25.56 3.46
N ASN A 5 -8.83 -25.58 3.43
CA ASN A 5 -8.07 -26.31 4.44
C ASN A 5 -7.88 -25.43 5.69
N ALA A 6 -7.78 -26.07 6.84
CA ALA A 6 -7.58 -25.41 8.14
C ALA A 6 -6.24 -24.64 8.24
N CYS A 7 -5.41 -24.66 7.20
CA CYS A 7 -4.08 -24.08 7.18
C CYS A 7 -4.08 -22.57 6.90
N ASN A 8 -5.17 -21.99 6.42
CA ASN A 8 -5.32 -20.54 6.25
C ASN A 8 -6.50 -20.01 7.08
N PRO A 9 -6.31 -19.52 8.32
CA PRO A 9 -7.37 -19.08 9.22
C PRO A 9 -8.17 -17.88 8.68
N LEU A 10 -7.67 -17.19 7.64
CA LEU A 10 -8.41 -16.11 7.00
C LEU A 10 -9.52 -16.61 6.06
N TRP A 11 -9.69 -17.93 5.91
CA TRP A 11 -10.73 -18.49 5.06
C TRP A 11 -12.15 -18.08 5.49
N GLU A 12 -12.37 -17.83 6.78
CA GLU A 12 -13.66 -17.37 7.29
C GLU A 12 -14.02 -15.97 6.77
N GLN A 13 -13.04 -15.22 6.25
CA GLN A 13 -13.26 -13.92 5.64
C GLN A 13 -13.87 -13.99 4.22
N PHE A 14 -13.98 -15.18 3.63
CA PHE A 14 -14.63 -15.36 2.32
C PHE A 14 -16.14 -15.09 2.43
N ASP A 15 -16.54 -13.88 2.08
CA ASP A 15 -17.94 -13.49 1.98
C ASP A 15 -18.49 -13.77 0.59
N ARG A 16 -19.48 -14.68 0.51
CA ARG A 16 -20.17 -15.03 -0.75
C ARG A 16 -21.55 -14.38 -0.88
N ARG A 17 -21.94 -13.53 0.07
CA ARG A 17 -23.22 -12.82 -0.01
C ARG A 17 -23.19 -11.85 -1.22
N PRO A 18 -24.27 -11.77 -2.00
CA PRO A 18 -24.38 -10.76 -3.04
C PRO A 18 -24.29 -9.36 -2.43
N ASP A 19 -23.34 -8.55 -2.88
CA ASP A 19 -23.23 -7.13 -2.55
C ASP A 19 -22.94 -6.36 -3.82
N MET A 20 -23.88 -5.51 -4.21
CA MET A 20 -23.81 -4.68 -5.42
C MET A 20 -23.38 -3.25 -5.11
N ARG A 21 -23.16 -2.91 -3.84
CA ARG A 21 -22.69 -1.58 -3.45
C ARG A 21 -21.27 -1.38 -3.95
N THR A 22 -21.01 -0.20 -4.50
CA THR A 22 -19.67 0.23 -4.90
C THR A 22 -19.30 1.45 -4.07
N ALA A 23 -18.05 1.49 -3.60
CA ALA A 23 -17.56 2.65 -2.85
C ALA A 23 -17.24 3.85 -3.76
N THR A 24 -17.17 3.64 -5.07
CA THR A 24 -16.86 4.67 -6.05
C THR A 24 -18.07 4.93 -6.95
N PRO A 25 -18.59 6.17 -6.98
CA PRO A 25 -19.66 6.55 -7.90
C PRO A 25 -19.33 6.18 -9.36
N GLY A 26 -20.32 5.67 -10.09
CA GLY A 26 -20.17 5.26 -11.49
C GLY A 26 -19.57 3.87 -11.69
N ARG A 27 -19.07 3.21 -10.64
CA ARG A 27 -18.57 1.82 -10.75
C ARG A 27 -19.69 0.81 -10.60
N THR A 28 -19.55 -0.29 -11.34
CA THR A 28 -20.60 -1.31 -11.50
C THR A 28 -20.32 -2.59 -10.71
N THR A 29 -19.09 -2.75 -10.22
CA THR A 29 -18.62 -3.99 -9.58
C THR A 29 -17.87 -3.70 -8.30
N ARG A 30 -18.01 -4.59 -7.33
CA ARG A 30 -17.21 -4.65 -6.10
C ARG A 30 -15.87 -5.33 -6.38
N LEU A 31 -15.06 -4.73 -7.25
CA LEU A 31 -13.76 -5.26 -7.66
C LEU A 31 -12.65 -4.34 -7.19
N ALA A 32 -11.66 -4.90 -6.51
CA ALA A 32 -10.37 -4.24 -6.33
C ALA A 32 -9.27 -5.02 -7.04
N ILE A 33 -8.22 -4.31 -7.43
CA ILE A 33 -7.01 -4.94 -7.96
C ILE A 33 -5.84 -4.60 -7.04
N VAL A 34 -5.06 -5.62 -6.71
CA VAL A 34 -3.82 -5.50 -5.95
C VAL A 34 -2.69 -5.89 -6.88
N GLY A 35 -1.66 -5.06 -6.97
CA GLY A 35 -0.52 -5.32 -7.85
C GLY A 35 0.79 -4.96 -7.18
N HIS A 36 1.83 -5.78 -7.41
CA HIS A 36 3.18 -5.56 -6.91
C HIS A 36 4.13 -5.15 -8.02
N SER A 37 5.07 -4.24 -7.75
CA SER A 37 6.08 -3.81 -8.71
C SER A 37 5.45 -3.22 -9.97
N LEU A 38 5.70 -3.81 -11.13
CA LEU A 38 5.02 -3.48 -12.38
C LEU A 38 3.52 -3.68 -12.33
N GLY A 39 3.06 -4.64 -11.54
CA GLY A 39 1.66 -4.79 -11.21
C GLY A 39 1.12 -3.58 -10.45
N ALA A 40 1.92 -2.94 -9.60
CA ALA A 40 1.51 -1.73 -8.86
C ALA A 40 1.26 -0.56 -9.83
N MET A 41 2.17 -0.35 -10.79
CA MET A 41 1.95 0.62 -11.87
C MET A 41 0.74 0.26 -12.74
N ALA A 42 0.57 -1.03 -13.05
CA ALA A 42 -0.57 -1.49 -13.84
C ALA A 42 -1.90 -1.22 -13.14
N VAL A 43 -2.04 -1.45 -11.83
CA VAL A 43 -3.29 -1.16 -11.12
C VAL A 43 -3.55 0.34 -11.00
N SER A 44 -2.50 1.16 -10.82
CA SER A 44 -2.61 2.62 -10.85
C SER A 44 -3.18 3.13 -12.16
N TYR A 45 -2.82 2.51 -13.29
CA TYR A 45 -3.37 2.85 -14.60
C TYR A 45 -4.75 2.24 -14.84
N VAL A 46 -4.92 0.93 -14.64
CA VAL A 46 -6.15 0.20 -14.98
C VAL A 46 -7.37 0.78 -14.26
N GLN A 47 -7.22 1.28 -13.03
CA GLN A 47 -8.33 1.94 -12.35
C GLN A 47 -8.91 3.14 -13.10
N SER A 48 -8.11 3.81 -13.93
CA SER A 48 -8.55 4.98 -14.71
C SER A 48 -9.35 4.61 -15.96
N ILE A 49 -9.25 3.36 -16.43
CA ILE A 49 -9.80 2.94 -17.73
C ILE A 49 -10.83 1.80 -17.63
N ASP A 50 -10.87 1.05 -16.51
CA ASP A 50 -11.81 -0.06 -16.34
C ASP A 50 -12.90 0.29 -15.31
N ASP A 51 -14.13 0.48 -15.80
CA ASP A 51 -15.31 0.85 -15.01
C ASP A 51 -15.79 -0.19 -14.00
N ARG A 52 -15.16 -1.36 -13.98
CA ARG A 52 -15.44 -2.39 -12.98
C ARG A 52 -14.62 -2.18 -11.71
N VAL A 53 -13.47 -1.51 -11.80
CA VAL A 53 -12.56 -1.34 -10.66
C VAL A 53 -13.10 -0.26 -9.72
N ALA A 54 -13.22 -0.58 -8.44
CA ALA A 54 -13.76 0.29 -7.40
C ALA A 54 -12.72 0.69 -6.33
N ALA A 55 -11.57 0.03 -6.27
CA ALA A 55 -10.44 0.41 -5.43
C ALA A 55 -9.16 -0.28 -5.91
N VAL A 56 -8.00 0.27 -5.56
CA VAL A 56 -6.70 -0.37 -5.86
C VAL A 56 -5.75 -0.36 -4.68
N VAL A 57 -4.86 -1.34 -4.66
CA VAL A 57 -3.71 -1.39 -3.76
C VAL A 57 -2.44 -1.61 -4.59
N ALA A 58 -1.54 -0.65 -4.55
CA ALA A 58 -0.28 -0.66 -5.26
C ALA A 58 0.85 -0.98 -4.26
N LEU A 59 1.40 -2.19 -4.39
CA LEU A 59 2.50 -2.70 -3.58
C LEU A 59 3.82 -2.34 -4.29
N ASP A 60 4.38 -1.19 -3.94
CA ASP A 60 5.69 -0.69 -4.37
C ASP A 60 5.85 -0.58 -5.90
N LYS A 61 5.28 0.45 -6.56
CA LYS A 61 4.81 1.72 -6.00
C LYS A 61 3.52 2.23 -6.65
N LEU A 62 2.71 2.96 -5.86
CA LEU A 62 1.60 3.74 -6.40
C LEU A 62 2.17 4.86 -7.27
N ASN A 63 1.67 4.98 -8.49
CA ASN A 63 2.18 5.94 -9.46
C ASN A 63 1.06 6.69 -10.17
N ALA A 64 1.23 8.00 -10.35
CA ALA A 64 0.29 8.82 -11.12
C ALA A 64 0.82 9.23 -12.49
N GLU A 65 2.11 9.02 -12.75
CA GLU A 65 2.78 9.49 -13.96
C GLU A 65 2.61 8.50 -15.14
N ALA A 66 2.79 9.00 -16.36
CA ALA A 66 2.75 8.15 -17.57
C ALA A 66 4.02 7.29 -17.73
N SER A 67 5.11 7.69 -17.07
CA SER A 67 6.42 7.09 -17.16
C SER A 67 7.00 7.07 -15.75
N SER A 68 7.48 5.92 -15.30
CA SER A 68 8.51 5.91 -14.26
C SER A 68 9.82 6.41 -14.88
N THR A 69 10.64 7.17 -14.16
CA THR A 69 11.98 7.53 -14.67
C THR A 69 12.72 6.27 -15.10
N GLY A 70 13.29 6.27 -16.31
CA GLY A 70 13.98 5.11 -16.88
C GLY A 70 13.07 4.06 -17.54
N THR A 71 12.52 4.40 -18.72
CA THR A 71 12.14 3.59 -19.91
C THR A 71 11.58 2.16 -19.85
N LEU A 72 11.59 1.46 -18.71
CA LEU A 72 11.20 0.07 -18.62
C LEU A 72 9.68 -0.11 -18.78
N PHE A 73 8.89 0.89 -18.35
CA PHE A 73 7.42 0.85 -18.41
C PHE A 73 6.83 2.25 -18.63
N ASN A 74 6.29 2.46 -19.83
CA ASN A 74 5.50 3.64 -20.17
C ASN A 74 4.03 3.21 -20.28
N THR A 75 3.14 3.83 -19.51
CA THR A 75 1.73 3.82 -19.83
C THR A 75 1.46 4.86 -20.92
N PRO A 76 0.43 4.67 -21.77
CA PRO A 76 0.14 5.63 -22.84
C PRO A 76 -0.20 7.04 -22.30
N VAL A 77 -0.71 7.12 -21.08
CA VAL A 77 -1.10 8.35 -20.37
C VAL A 77 -0.88 8.20 -18.87
N ALA A 78 -0.79 9.34 -18.19
CA ALA A 78 -0.80 9.42 -16.73
C ALA A 78 -2.08 8.81 -16.16
N ALA A 79 -1.98 8.19 -14.99
CA ALA A 79 -3.14 7.65 -14.31
C ALA A 79 -3.98 8.82 -13.78
N ALA A 80 -5.19 9.00 -14.32
CA ALA A 80 -6.17 9.90 -13.73
C ALA A 80 -6.72 9.26 -12.45
N PRO A 81 -6.49 9.82 -11.25
CA PRO A 81 -7.03 9.25 -10.01
C PRO A 81 -8.54 9.35 -10.00
N ILE A 82 -9.24 8.21 -10.04
CA ILE A 82 -10.72 8.20 -10.06
C ILE A 82 -11.33 7.15 -9.11
N VAL A 83 -10.53 6.25 -8.57
CA VAL A 83 -10.94 5.32 -7.49
C VAL A 83 -10.00 5.45 -6.29
N PRO A 84 -10.47 5.13 -5.07
CA PRO A 84 -9.61 5.05 -3.90
C PRO A 84 -8.39 4.17 -4.12
N ALA A 85 -7.20 4.69 -3.81
CA ALA A 85 -5.95 3.95 -3.96
C ALA A 85 -5.11 3.96 -2.68
N MET A 86 -4.50 2.83 -2.37
CA MET A 86 -3.48 2.76 -1.32
C MET A 86 -2.14 2.35 -1.92
N GLY A 87 -1.09 3.09 -1.59
CA GLY A 87 0.29 2.71 -1.83
C GLY A 87 0.89 2.08 -0.57
N ILE A 88 1.54 0.93 -0.71
CA ILE A 88 2.50 0.46 0.29
C ILE A 88 3.85 0.46 -0.40
N GLN A 89 4.72 1.37 0.02
CA GLN A 89 5.95 1.70 -0.70
C GLN A 89 7.16 1.34 0.13
N SER A 90 8.20 0.82 -0.51
CA SER A 90 9.36 0.34 0.23
C SER A 90 10.34 1.47 0.53
N GLU A 91 10.85 1.48 1.76
CA GLU A 91 11.98 2.33 2.16
C GLU A 91 13.21 2.12 1.25
N TYR A 92 13.54 0.88 0.93
CA TYR A 92 14.65 0.49 0.07
C TYR A 92 14.18 -0.12 -1.25
N GLY A 93 15.08 -0.17 -2.24
CA GLY A 93 14.89 -0.98 -3.46
C GLY A 93 14.99 -2.48 -3.15
N PHE A 94 15.68 -3.25 -3.99
CA PHE A 94 15.85 -4.69 -3.77
C PHE A 94 16.77 -5.06 -2.59
N ASN A 95 17.69 -4.17 -2.23
CA ASN A 95 18.65 -4.38 -1.15
C ASN A 95 18.65 -3.19 -0.21
N VAL A 96 18.93 -3.45 1.07
CA VAL A 96 19.24 -2.40 2.03
C VAL A 96 20.53 -1.72 1.60
N ALA A 97 20.54 -0.40 1.63
CA ALA A 97 21.70 0.42 1.33
C ALA A 97 21.73 1.63 2.27
N PRO A 98 22.90 2.25 2.52
CA PRO A 98 22.94 3.58 3.11
C PRO A 98 22.04 4.54 2.34
N TYR A 99 21.40 5.51 3.00
CA TYR A 99 20.41 6.39 2.36
C TYR A 99 20.96 7.08 1.10
N PHE A 100 22.25 7.42 1.08
CA PHE A 100 22.90 8.09 -0.05
C PHE A 100 23.07 7.19 -1.28
N ALA A 101 23.04 5.87 -1.07
CA ALA A 101 23.08 4.85 -2.10
C ALA A 101 21.72 4.15 -2.30
N ASN A 102 20.68 4.61 -1.60
CA ASN A 102 19.34 4.06 -1.69
C ASN A 102 18.57 4.73 -2.83
N LEU A 103 18.67 4.13 -4.01
CA LEU A 103 17.94 4.54 -5.21
C LEU A 103 16.44 4.16 -5.17
N GLY A 104 15.97 3.45 -4.14
CA GLY A 104 14.62 2.89 -4.13
C GLY A 104 14.37 1.96 -5.32
N ILE A 105 13.10 1.79 -5.69
CA ILE A 105 12.70 1.25 -6.99
C ILE A 105 12.07 2.39 -7.82
N PHE A 106 12.46 2.50 -9.09
CA PHE A 106 12.03 3.53 -10.05
C PHE A 106 12.51 4.97 -9.82
N ASN A 107 13.53 5.18 -8.98
CA ASN A 107 14.28 6.43 -8.93
C ASN A 107 15.73 6.17 -9.37
N PHE A 108 16.10 6.69 -10.54
CA PHE A 108 17.43 6.51 -11.15
C PHE A 108 18.26 7.79 -11.15
N ASP A 109 17.94 8.77 -10.31
CA ASP A 109 18.59 10.09 -10.27
C ASP A 109 20.05 10.04 -9.74
N GLY A 110 20.58 8.83 -9.51
CA GLY A 110 21.95 8.59 -9.09
C GLY A 110 22.14 8.62 -7.58
N LEU A 111 23.38 8.41 -7.14
CA LEU A 111 23.74 8.46 -5.71
C LEU A 111 23.56 9.89 -5.19
N SER A 112 22.91 10.05 -4.05
CA SER A 112 22.85 11.33 -3.36
C SER A 112 24.09 11.54 -2.47
N SER A 113 24.23 12.73 -1.89
CA SER A 113 25.35 13.03 -1.00
C SER A 113 25.21 12.30 0.34
N PRO A 114 26.28 11.68 0.88
CA PRO A 114 26.30 11.13 2.24
C PRO A 114 26.23 12.20 3.35
N ASP A 115 26.20 13.49 3.01
CA ASP A 115 26.02 14.59 3.96
C ASP A 115 24.60 15.21 3.91
N GLN A 116 23.71 14.67 3.07
CA GLN A 116 22.35 15.19 2.89
C GLN A 116 21.31 14.10 3.19
N ALA A 117 20.47 14.35 4.20
CA ALA A 117 19.35 13.45 4.49
C ALA A 117 18.47 13.22 3.24
N PRO A 118 17.88 12.02 3.08
CA PRO A 118 16.99 11.76 1.96
C PRO A 118 15.76 12.67 2.03
N ASP A 119 15.20 13.03 0.87
CA ASP A 119 13.94 13.77 0.80
C ASP A 119 12.82 12.96 1.45
N PRO A 120 12.23 13.41 2.58
CA PRO A 120 11.21 12.63 3.28
C PRO A 120 9.93 12.47 2.47
N TYR A 121 9.71 13.36 1.49
CA TYR A 121 8.52 13.33 0.64
C TYR A 121 8.69 12.44 -0.60
N ARG A 122 9.82 11.75 -0.78
CA ARG A 122 10.09 10.89 -1.95
C ARG A 122 8.93 9.94 -2.24
N GLU A 123 8.41 9.28 -1.21
CA GLU A 123 7.38 8.27 -1.35
C GLU A 123 5.99 8.88 -1.60
N VAL A 124 5.63 9.97 -0.93
CA VAL A 124 4.30 10.59 -1.14
C VAL A 124 4.17 11.23 -2.54
N LYS A 125 5.30 11.67 -3.13
CA LYS A 125 5.34 12.30 -4.45
C LYS A 125 5.01 11.35 -5.62
N THR A 126 5.27 10.05 -5.49
CA THR A 126 5.10 9.12 -6.63
C THR A 126 3.64 8.91 -7.01
N GLY A 127 2.71 8.96 -6.05
CA GLY A 127 1.28 8.72 -6.33
C GLY A 127 0.30 9.30 -5.31
N TYR A 128 0.63 9.30 -4.01
CA TYR A 128 -0.27 9.79 -2.97
C TYR A 128 -0.73 11.23 -3.22
N ASN A 129 0.20 12.14 -3.52
CA ASN A 129 -0.11 13.55 -3.76
C ASN A 129 -1.10 13.76 -4.91
N ALA A 130 -0.98 13.00 -6.00
CA ALA A 130 -1.88 13.14 -7.15
C ALA A 130 -3.31 12.69 -6.82
N TRP A 131 -3.47 11.60 -6.06
CA TRP A 131 -4.79 11.16 -5.59
C TRP A 131 -5.41 12.18 -4.65
N LYS A 132 -4.61 12.71 -3.72
CA LYS A 132 -5.01 13.76 -2.79
C LYS A 132 -5.47 15.02 -3.53
N GLU A 133 -4.70 15.49 -4.51
CA GLU A 133 -5.04 16.66 -5.34
C GLU A 133 -6.33 16.44 -6.15
N ALA A 134 -6.57 15.22 -6.62
CA ALA A 134 -7.82 14.85 -7.29
C ALA A 134 -9.02 14.74 -6.34
N GLY A 135 -8.83 14.90 -5.03
CA GLY A 135 -9.87 14.74 -4.01
C GLY A 135 -10.31 13.29 -3.79
N VAL A 136 -9.59 12.32 -4.36
CA VAL A 136 -9.88 10.89 -4.27
C VAL A 136 -9.20 10.31 -3.04
N ASP A 137 -9.91 9.47 -2.29
CA ASP A 137 -9.38 8.84 -1.09
C ASP A 137 -8.04 8.13 -1.35
N THR A 138 -7.08 8.36 -0.48
CA THR A 138 -5.74 7.80 -0.61
C THR A 138 -5.05 7.54 0.72
N MET A 139 -4.13 6.59 0.71
CA MET A 139 -3.22 6.32 1.82
C MET A 139 -1.89 5.83 1.26
N VAL A 140 -0.80 6.24 1.89
CA VAL A 140 0.54 5.70 1.61
C VAL A 140 1.21 5.27 2.91
N ILE A 141 1.68 4.04 2.93
CA ILE A 141 2.40 3.46 4.06
C ILE A 141 3.81 3.09 3.59
N VAL A 142 4.81 3.55 4.31
CA VAL A 142 6.21 3.19 4.08
C VAL A 142 6.70 2.36 5.26
N PRO A 143 6.74 1.01 5.16
CA PRO A 143 7.18 0.19 6.28
C PRO A 143 8.68 0.38 6.55
N ARG A 144 9.04 0.32 7.83
CA ARG A 144 10.43 0.47 8.26
C ARG A 144 11.29 -0.67 7.74
N ALA A 145 12.45 -0.32 7.21
CA ALA A 145 13.43 -1.29 6.71
C ALA A 145 12.91 -2.23 5.61
N SER A 146 11.78 -1.89 4.99
CA SER A 146 11.22 -2.67 3.90
C SER A 146 12.06 -2.58 2.64
N THR A 147 12.14 -3.68 1.92
CA THR A 147 12.65 -3.74 0.56
C THR A 147 11.51 -4.02 -0.41
N HIS A 148 11.80 -3.97 -1.70
CA HIS A 148 10.88 -4.33 -2.76
C HIS A 148 10.25 -5.74 -2.64
N LEU A 149 10.76 -6.58 -1.74
CA LEU A 149 10.43 -7.99 -1.64
C LEU A 149 9.45 -8.33 -0.53
N GLU A 150 9.04 -7.35 0.29
CA GLU A 150 8.03 -7.52 1.37
C GLU A 150 6.70 -8.11 0.90
N TYR A 151 6.42 -7.96 -0.38
CA TYR A 151 5.13 -8.28 -1.00
C TYR A 151 5.16 -9.62 -1.73
N THR A 152 6.21 -10.41 -1.54
CA THR A 152 6.47 -11.64 -2.28
C THR A 152 6.83 -12.79 -1.36
N ASP A 153 6.52 -14.02 -1.77
CA ASP A 153 6.97 -15.23 -1.08
C ASP A 153 8.36 -15.71 -1.60
N ILE A 154 9.17 -14.81 -2.15
CA ILE A 154 10.50 -15.15 -2.67
C ILE A 154 11.38 -15.58 -1.48
N PRO A 155 12.05 -16.75 -1.56
CA PRO A 155 12.76 -17.33 -0.42
C PRO A 155 13.94 -16.47 0.07
N TRP A 156 14.24 -16.69 1.36
CA TRP A 156 15.20 -16.10 2.31
C TRP A 156 16.58 -15.58 1.83
N VAL A 157 16.96 -15.75 0.57
CA VAL A 157 18.27 -15.28 0.06
C VAL A 157 18.29 -13.79 -0.26
N LEU A 158 17.12 -13.16 -0.39
CA LEU A 158 17.01 -11.72 -0.62
C LEU A 158 16.46 -11.01 0.63
N PRO A 159 16.98 -9.83 0.97
CA PRO A 159 16.64 -9.16 2.22
C PRO A 159 15.21 -8.64 2.21
N ALA A 160 14.47 -8.92 3.28
CA ALA A 160 13.19 -8.30 3.64
C ALA A 160 13.16 -8.08 5.16
N SER A 161 12.33 -7.16 5.64
CA SER A 161 12.18 -6.90 7.07
C SER A 161 11.37 -7.99 7.75
N ARG A 162 11.45 -8.03 9.09
CA ARG A 162 10.71 -9.03 9.87
C ARG A 162 9.19 -8.87 9.80
N TYR A 163 8.69 -7.64 9.65
CA TYR A 163 7.27 -7.30 9.84
C TYR A 163 6.67 -6.53 8.65
N GLY A 164 7.41 -6.28 7.56
CA GLY A 164 6.90 -5.49 6.44
C GLY A 164 5.73 -6.19 5.74
N GLN A 165 5.80 -7.51 5.54
CA GLN A 165 4.68 -8.30 5.04
C GLN A 165 3.44 -8.25 5.97
N ASP A 166 3.64 -8.27 7.30
CA ASP A 166 2.55 -8.15 8.28
C ASP A 166 1.86 -6.78 8.17
N VAL A 167 2.65 -5.70 8.12
CA VAL A 167 2.16 -4.32 7.95
C VAL A 167 1.43 -4.19 6.62
N ALA A 168 2.03 -4.64 5.52
CA ALA A 168 1.45 -4.57 4.19
C ALA A 168 0.11 -5.32 4.11
N SER A 169 0.06 -6.53 4.68
CA SER A 169 -1.16 -7.34 4.74
C SER A 169 -2.24 -6.71 5.61
N TYR A 170 -1.90 -6.18 6.79
CA TYR A 170 -2.84 -5.50 7.67
C TYR A 170 -3.52 -4.31 6.98
N TYR A 171 -2.72 -3.39 6.41
CA TYR A 171 -3.24 -2.22 5.72
C TYR A 171 -4.03 -2.60 4.46
N THR A 172 -3.57 -3.60 3.70
CA THR A 172 -4.30 -4.10 2.52
C THR A 172 -5.68 -4.64 2.92
N GLN A 173 -5.75 -5.45 3.98
CA GLN A 173 -7.01 -5.99 4.48
C GLN A 173 -7.94 -4.88 4.98
N ALA A 174 -7.43 -3.91 5.74
CA ALA A 174 -8.22 -2.79 6.24
C ALA A 174 -8.76 -1.91 5.09
N TRP A 175 -7.94 -1.63 4.07
CA TRP A 175 -8.34 -0.87 2.88
C TRP A 175 -9.46 -1.58 2.11
N LEU A 176 -9.29 -2.89 1.85
CA LEU A 176 -10.31 -3.69 1.18
C LEU A 176 -11.57 -3.86 2.03
N ALA A 177 -11.44 -3.92 3.36
CA ALA A 177 -12.59 -3.93 4.27
C ALA A 177 -13.40 -2.63 4.16
N LYS A 178 -12.73 -1.48 4.05
CA LYS A 178 -13.38 -0.19 3.85
C LYS A 178 -14.12 -0.12 2.51
N TYR A 179 -13.40 -0.32 1.41
CA TYR A 179 -13.95 -0.01 0.07
C TYR A 179 -14.72 -1.14 -0.59
N LEU A 180 -14.44 -2.40 -0.22
CA LEU A 180 -15.23 -3.52 -0.69
C LEU A 180 -16.25 -3.93 0.37
N LYS A 181 -15.86 -4.22 1.61
CA LYS A 181 -16.82 -4.75 2.61
C LYS A 181 -17.73 -3.68 3.21
N HIS A 182 -17.41 -2.39 3.06
CA HIS A 182 -18.10 -1.32 3.77
C HIS A 182 -18.14 -1.60 5.28
N ASP A 183 -17.05 -2.18 5.80
CA ASP A 183 -16.95 -2.57 7.20
C ASP A 183 -16.88 -1.31 8.08
N PRO A 184 -17.81 -1.12 9.02
CA PRO A 184 -17.84 0.08 9.86
C PRO A 184 -16.62 0.19 10.79
N THR A 185 -15.84 -0.88 10.96
CA THR A 185 -14.62 -0.89 11.77
C THR A 185 -13.35 -0.55 10.98
N ALA A 186 -13.44 -0.48 9.64
CA ALA A 186 -12.27 -0.31 8.79
C ALA A 186 -11.56 1.04 8.98
N ASP A 187 -12.30 2.11 9.26
CA ASP A 187 -11.71 3.42 9.58
C ASP A 187 -10.82 3.34 10.83
N ALA A 188 -11.32 2.69 11.88
CA ALA A 188 -10.54 2.47 13.11
C ALA A 188 -9.30 1.61 12.85
N ALA A 189 -9.41 0.60 11.96
CA ALA A 189 -8.28 -0.23 11.59
C ALA A 189 -7.19 0.55 10.82
N LEU A 190 -7.58 1.37 9.83
CA LEU A 190 -6.65 2.21 9.06
C LEU A 190 -5.97 3.26 9.93
N LEU A 191 -6.69 3.83 10.91
CA LEU A 191 -6.20 4.88 11.79
C LEU A 191 -5.50 4.35 13.06
N ALA A 192 -5.49 3.03 13.28
CA ALA A 192 -4.94 2.41 14.48
C ALA A 192 -3.46 2.77 14.68
N THR A 193 -3.08 3.10 15.92
CA THR A 193 -1.68 3.31 16.33
C THR A 193 -1.03 2.02 16.84
N SER A 194 -1.83 1.01 17.16
CA SER A 194 -1.39 -0.36 17.41
C SER A 194 -2.42 -1.34 16.90
N PHE A 195 -1.96 -2.45 16.32
CA PHE A 195 -2.83 -3.44 15.71
C PHE A 195 -2.32 -4.85 15.95
N ARG A 196 -3.28 -5.79 15.98
CA ARG A 196 -3.02 -7.21 16.05
C ARG A 196 -3.00 -7.78 14.64
N TYR A 197 -2.01 -8.61 14.35
CA TYR A 197 -1.92 -9.35 13.10
C TYR A 197 -1.71 -10.85 13.39
N LEU A 198 -2.16 -11.69 12.46
CA LEU A 198 -2.00 -13.13 12.52
C LEU A 198 -1.01 -13.53 11.42
N GLU A 199 0.26 -13.75 11.81
CA GLU A 199 1.33 -14.07 10.87
C GLU A 199 1.47 -15.60 10.69
N PRO A 200 1.81 -16.07 9.48
CA PRO A 200 2.16 -17.46 9.26
C PRO A 200 3.51 -17.75 9.92
N ALA A 201 3.54 -18.74 10.81
CA ALA A 201 4.73 -19.18 11.52
C ALA A 201 5.27 -20.53 11.01
N GLY A 202 4.77 -20.97 9.85
CA GLY A 202 5.18 -22.20 9.15
C GLY A 202 4.31 -23.42 9.50
N MET A 203 4.30 -24.43 8.61
CA MET A 203 3.61 -25.72 8.85
C MET A 203 2.15 -25.61 9.32
N SER A 204 1.37 -24.68 8.77
CA SER A 204 -0.02 -24.38 9.17
C SER A 204 -0.18 -23.76 10.57
N TYR A 205 0.91 -23.41 11.24
CA TYR A 205 0.89 -22.67 12.49
C TYR A 205 0.81 -21.17 12.20
N TRP A 206 -0.01 -20.49 12.99
CA TRP A 206 -0.20 -19.05 12.93
C TRP A 206 0.01 -18.46 14.31
N ARG A 207 0.69 -17.32 14.37
CA ARG A 207 0.99 -16.64 15.61
C ARG A 207 0.38 -15.25 15.59
N SER A 208 -0.26 -14.87 16.68
CA SER A 208 -0.69 -13.49 16.85
C SER A 208 0.48 -12.62 17.28
N VAL A 209 0.67 -11.51 16.59
CA VAL A 209 1.59 -10.43 16.95
C VAL A 209 0.81 -9.14 17.18
N THR A 210 1.33 -8.29 18.06
CA THR A 210 0.83 -6.92 18.23
C THR A 210 1.93 -5.97 17.80
N LEU A 211 1.62 -5.11 16.84
CA LEU A 211 2.55 -4.16 16.26
C LEU A 211 2.16 -2.74 16.69
N ASN A 212 3.16 -1.91 16.95
CA ASN A 212 2.99 -0.46 17.11
C ASN A 212 3.28 0.21 15.76
N ARG A 213 2.37 1.07 15.30
CA ARG A 213 2.48 1.72 13.98
C ARG A 213 3.77 2.52 13.86
N ALA A 214 4.05 3.43 14.80
CA ALA A 214 5.21 4.32 14.74
C ALA A 214 6.53 3.53 14.66
N ASP A 215 6.63 2.41 15.40
CA ASP A 215 7.82 1.55 15.35
C ASP A 215 7.99 0.80 14.02
N ARG A 216 6.92 0.70 13.23
CA ARG A 216 6.88 -0.03 11.96
C ARG A 216 6.89 0.89 10.73
N LEU A 217 6.87 2.20 10.88
CA LEU A 217 7.01 3.14 9.77
C LEU A 217 8.45 3.58 9.57
N SER A 218 8.78 3.91 8.32
CA SER A 218 10.08 4.45 7.95
C SER A 218 10.45 5.65 8.81
N PHE A 219 11.74 5.78 9.10
CA PHE A 219 12.30 6.96 9.76
C PHE A 219 12.87 7.97 8.76
N TYR A 220 12.80 7.65 7.46
CA TYR A 220 13.27 8.51 6.38
C TYR A 220 12.12 9.10 5.57
N PHE A 221 11.05 8.34 5.31
CA PHE A 221 10.01 8.73 4.36
C PHE A 221 8.62 8.79 4.98
N CYS A 222 7.90 9.87 4.66
CA CYS A 222 6.56 10.12 5.16
C CYS A 222 5.58 9.01 4.74
N SER A 223 4.73 8.64 5.68
CA SER A 223 3.49 7.90 5.42
C SER A 223 2.33 8.85 5.69
N GLY A 224 1.20 8.68 5.00
CA GLY A 224 0.08 9.59 5.15
C GLY A 224 -1.24 9.00 4.69
N TYR A 225 -2.32 9.68 5.02
CA TYR A 225 -3.66 9.35 4.57
C TYR A 225 -4.50 10.60 4.32
N ASP A 226 -5.41 10.46 3.38
CA ASP A 226 -6.43 11.45 3.09
C ASP A 226 -7.68 10.73 2.56
N PHE A 227 -8.66 10.44 3.43
CA PHE A 227 -9.87 9.71 3.04
C PHE A 227 -11.11 10.13 3.82
N ALA A 228 -12.28 9.93 3.23
CA ALA A 228 -13.56 10.14 3.90
C ALA A 228 -13.88 8.99 4.87
N THR A 229 -14.15 9.29 6.15
CA THR A 229 -14.64 8.33 7.13
C THR A 229 -16.11 8.02 6.90
N LEU A 230 -16.61 6.94 7.52
CA LEU A 230 -18.03 6.55 7.48
C LEU A 230 -18.96 7.65 8.01
N SER A 231 -18.47 8.51 8.91
CA SER A 231 -19.23 9.66 9.43
C SER A 231 -19.32 10.85 8.46
N GLY A 232 -18.66 10.75 7.31
CA GLY A 232 -18.59 11.82 6.32
C GLY A 232 -17.53 12.88 6.61
N THR A 233 -16.75 12.74 7.68
CA THR A 233 -15.58 13.61 7.95
C THR A 233 -14.39 13.15 7.12
N ARG A 234 -13.53 14.08 6.71
CA ARG A 234 -12.25 13.77 6.05
C ARG A 234 -11.18 13.55 7.13
N ALA A 235 -10.55 12.38 7.14
CA ALA A 235 -9.36 12.13 7.95
C ALA A 235 -8.13 12.44 7.10
N VAL A 236 -7.27 13.35 7.59
CA VAL A 236 -6.07 13.81 6.89
C VAL A 236 -4.89 13.85 7.85
N ASP A 237 -3.78 13.24 7.43
CA ASP A 237 -2.46 13.39 8.05
C ASP A 237 -1.40 13.03 7.01
N ASP A 238 -0.53 13.97 6.66
CA ASP A 238 0.48 13.78 5.61
C ASP A 238 1.80 13.20 6.14
N ASP A 239 1.96 13.09 7.45
CA ASP A 239 3.14 12.48 8.08
C ASP A 239 2.80 11.77 9.40
N ILE A 240 2.19 10.60 9.29
CA ILE A 240 1.86 9.75 10.44
C ILE A 240 3.08 9.07 11.08
N ALA A 241 4.28 9.26 10.49
CA ALA A 241 5.55 8.74 11.00
C ALA A 241 6.29 9.78 11.86
N GLY A 242 5.94 11.07 11.76
CA GLY A 242 6.56 12.15 12.53
C GLY A 242 8.01 12.40 12.13
N ILE A 243 8.31 12.37 10.84
CA ILE A 243 9.65 12.61 10.28
C ILE A 243 9.93 14.10 10.16
N THR A 244 8.91 14.92 9.92
CA THR A 244 9.09 16.37 9.82
C THR A 244 9.05 17.03 11.21
N GLU A 245 10.24 17.36 11.73
CA GLU A 245 10.48 18.49 12.67
C GLU A 245 11.34 19.56 11.98
#